data_AF-A0A7J7I2G1-F1
#
_entry.id   AF-A0A7J7I2G1-F1
#
_cell.length_a   1.000
_cell.length_b   1.000
_cell.length_c   1.000
_cell.angle_alpha   90.00
_cell.angle_beta   90.00
_cell.angle_gamma   90.00
#
_symmetry.space_group_name_H-M   'P 1'
#
loop_
_entity.id
_entity.type
_entity.pdbx_description
1 polymer ?
#
loop_
_entity_poly.entity_id
_entity_poly.type
_entity_poly.pdbx_seq_one_letter_code
_entity_poly.pdbx_strand_id
1 'polypeptide(L)'
;MQRETLKIISHSLEMALTLIKAKQAVEAACPDVASCADILTIAAKDTVVLAGGPSFSVELGRRDRRISLASCVAGNLAKPFFDLTQLNAIFVKNNLTQFDMIALSGAHTVGVSHCNNVENRLYSFSPSSPNIGPTIVINVDPVTPGTFDNVYYQNLIARKGLFTSDQVLFTNPTSRPTVNDFANNPNEFN
;
A
#
# COMPACT_ATOMS: atom_id res chain seq x y z
N MET A 1 -23.56 -13.02 6.77
CA MET A 1 -22.25 -12.33 6.87
C MET A 1 -21.25 -12.70 5.77
N GLN A 2 -21.53 -13.66 4.86
CA GLN A 2 -20.59 -14.12 3.83
C GLN A 2 -20.78 -13.54 2.41
N ARG A 3 -21.88 -12.81 2.12
CA ARG A 3 -22.20 -12.38 0.74
C ARG A 3 -21.68 -10.99 0.34
N GLU A 4 -21.39 -10.09 1.28
CA GLU A 4 -20.82 -8.77 0.97
C GLU A 4 -19.30 -8.73 1.03
N THR A 5 -18.69 -9.68 1.73
CA THR A 5 -17.23 -9.87 1.81
C THR A 5 -16.61 -10.15 0.43
N LEU A 6 -17.38 -10.71 -0.53
CA LEU A 6 -16.86 -11.06 -1.85
C LEU A 6 -16.67 -9.88 -2.82
N LYS A 7 -17.37 -8.74 -2.67
CA LYS A 7 -17.26 -7.64 -3.64
C LYS A 7 -16.06 -6.71 -3.40
N ILE A 8 -15.52 -6.69 -2.19
CA ILE A 8 -14.38 -5.84 -1.82
C ILE A 8 -13.05 -6.63 -1.94
N ILE A 9 -13.08 -7.96 -1.80
CA ILE A 9 -11.90 -8.84 -1.86
C ILE A 9 -11.68 -9.40 -3.28
N SER A 10 -11.96 -8.62 -4.33
CA SER A 10 -11.66 -9.10 -5.70
C SER A 10 -10.18 -9.01 -6.08
N HIS A 11 -9.31 -8.45 -5.22
CA HIS A 11 -7.89 -8.24 -5.55
C HIS A 11 -6.87 -8.88 -4.60
N SER A 12 -7.26 -9.58 -3.51
CA SER A 12 -6.27 -10.22 -2.61
C SER A 12 -6.87 -11.36 -1.76
N LEU A 13 -7.33 -12.45 -2.39
CA LEU A 13 -7.81 -13.63 -1.64
C LEU A 13 -6.73 -14.25 -0.72
N GLU A 14 -5.45 -14.11 -1.09
CA GLU A 14 -4.31 -14.69 -0.35
C GLU A 14 -4.09 -14.03 1.02
N MET A 15 -4.21 -12.71 1.09
CA MET A 15 -4.09 -11.97 2.36
C MET A 15 -5.22 -12.37 3.33
N ALA A 16 -6.45 -12.48 2.82
CA ALA A 16 -7.60 -12.84 3.65
C ALA A 16 -7.46 -14.24 4.27
N LEU A 17 -6.97 -15.22 3.51
CA LEU A 17 -6.75 -16.57 4.01
C LEU A 17 -5.66 -16.61 5.10
N THR A 18 -4.59 -15.84 4.92
CA THR A 18 -3.49 -15.75 5.89
C THR A 18 -3.97 -15.17 7.22
N LEU A 19 -4.78 -14.11 7.18
CA LEU A 19 -5.35 -13.49 8.38
C LEU A 19 -6.28 -14.44 9.14
N ILE A 20 -7.08 -15.25 8.42
CA ILE A 20 -7.96 -16.27 9.04
C ILE A 20 -7.13 -17.30 9.81
N LYS A 21 -6.05 -17.81 9.21
CA LYS A 21 -5.16 -18.78 9.87
C LYS A 21 -4.49 -18.18 11.11
N ALA A 22 -4.02 -16.93 11.02
CA ALA A 22 -3.45 -16.22 12.16
C ALA A 22 -4.48 -16.09 13.30
N LYS A 23 -5.71 -15.68 12.98
CA LYS A 23 -6.81 -15.60 13.96
C LYS A 23 -7.10 -16.94 14.62
N GLN A 24 -7.17 -18.03 13.85
CA GLN A 24 -7.40 -19.37 14.40
C GLN A 24 -6.31 -19.82 15.38
N ALA A 25 -5.04 -19.55 15.04
CA ALA A 25 -3.92 -19.87 15.93
C ALA A 25 -3.96 -19.05 17.22
N VAL A 26 -4.28 -17.76 17.13
CA VAL A 26 -4.43 -16.88 18.30
C VAL A 26 -5.59 -17.32 19.18
N GLU A 27 -6.75 -17.64 18.61
CA GLU A 27 -7.91 -18.14 19.37
C GLU A 27 -7.63 -19.46 20.08
N ALA A 28 -6.82 -20.34 19.50
CA ALA A 28 -6.41 -21.58 20.16
C ALA A 28 -5.52 -21.33 21.39
N ALA A 29 -4.79 -20.22 21.43
CA ALA A 29 -3.91 -19.84 22.54
C ALA A 29 -4.60 -18.96 23.59
N CYS A 30 -5.42 -17.99 23.16
CA CYS A 30 -6.13 -17.05 24.02
C CYS A 30 -7.55 -16.74 23.47
N PRO A 31 -8.54 -17.60 23.78
CA PRO A 31 -9.90 -17.46 23.28
C PRO A 31 -10.53 -16.11 23.61
N ASP A 32 -11.17 -15.47 22.62
CA ASP A 32 -11.93 -14.22 22.73
C ASP A 32 -11.15 -13.01 23.30
N VAL A 33 -9.81 -13.02 23.24
CA VAL A 33 -8.97 -11.92 23.75
C VAL A 33 -8.58 -10.94 22.64
N ALA A 34 -7.99 -11.43 21.54
CA ALA A 34 -7.39 -10.57 20.52
C ALA A 34 -8.37 -10.23 19.39
N SER A 35 -8.52 -8.95 19.05
CA SER A 35 -9.36 -8.53 17.91
C SER A 35 -8.69 -8.84 16.57
N CYS A 36 -9.50 -9.07 15.52
CA CYS A 36 -8.98 -9.17 14.15
C CYS A 36 -8.28 -7.87 13.71
N ALA A 37 -8.76 -6.72 14.18
CA ALA A 37 -8.14 -5.42 13.92
C ALA A 37 -6.70 -5.32 14.46
N ASP A 38 -6.45 -5.80 15.69
CA ASP A 38 -5.10 -5.81 16.25
C ASP A 38 -4.21 -6.88 15.61
N ILE A 39 -4.76 -8.06 15.29
CA ILE A 39 -4.03 -9.10 14.57
C ILE A 39 -3.58 -8.59 13.20
N LEU A 40 -4.44 -7.87 12.46
CA LEU A 40 -4.07 -7.27 11.18
C LEU A 40 -2.94 -6.24 11.34
N THR A 41 -3.00 -5.42 12.39
CA THR A 41 -2.00 -4.38 12.65
C THR A 41 -0.63 -5.00 13.00
N ILE A 42 -0.62 -6.04 13.84
CA ILE A 42 0.60 -6.80 14.18
C ILE A 42 1.16 -7.49 12.93
N ALA A 43 0.31 -8.16 12.16
CA ALA A 43 0.73 -8.85 10.94
C ALA A 43 1.35 -7.89 9.91
N ALA A 44 0.81 -6.68 9.77
CA ALA A 44 1.38 -5.65 8.91
C ALA A 44 2.79 -5.24 9.38
N LYS A 45 2.96 -4.96 10.67
CA LYS A 45 4.27 -4.66 11.26
C LYS A 45 5.27 -5.82 11.06
N ASP A 46 4.86 -7.04 11.37
CA ASP A 46 5.74 -8.22 11.24
C ASP A 46 6.13 -8.46 9.78
N THR A 47 5.24 -8.17 8.82
CA THR A 47 5.56 -8.24 7.38
C THR A 47 6.62 -7.22 6.99
N VAL A 48 6.55 -5.99 7.50
CA VAL A 48 7.59 -4.97 7.28
C VAL A 48 8.94 -5.44 7.83
N VAL A 49 8.96 -5.96 9.06
CA VAL A 49 10.19 -6.47 9.69
C VAL A 49 10.76 -7.66 8.93
N LEU A 50 9.92 -8.61 8.50
CA LEU A 50 10.35 -9.76 7.69
C LEU A 50 10.90 -9.36 6.32
N ALA A 51 10.42 -8.26 5.75
CA ALA A 51 10.95 -7.68 4.53
C ALA A 51 12.24 -6.86 4.75
N GLY A 52 12.77 -6.78 5.98
CA GLY A 52 14.00 -6.05 6.32
C GLY A 52 13.78 -4.61 6.76
N GLY A 53 12.53 -4.17 6.91
CA GLY A 53 12.16 -2.83 7.36
C GLY A 53 12.26 -2.64 8.88
N PRO A 54 11.86 -1.47 9.37
CA PRO A 54 11.99 -1.11 10.77
C PRO A 54 11.04 -1.89 11.68
N SER A 55 11.48 -2.10 12.92
CA SER A 55 10.63 -2.63 13.98
C SER A 55 10.16 -1.50 14.89
N PHE A 56 8.86 -1.45 15.13
CA PHE A 56 8.23 -0.48 16.01
C PHE A 56 7.19 -1.14 16.92
N SER A 57 6.86 -0.46 18.01
CA SER A 57 5.79 -0.89 18.91
C SER A 57 4.43 -0.58 18.28
N VAL A 58 3.53 -1.55 18.32
CA VAL A 58 2.14 -1.38 17.87
C VAL A 58 1.27 -1.21 19.11
N GLU A 59 0.54 -0.10 19.18
CA GLU A 59 -0.52 0.07 20.18
C GLU A 59 -1.64 -0.93 19.92
N LEU A 60 -2.16 -1.54 20.99
CA LEU A 60 -3.23 -2.56 20.93
C LEU A 60 -4.48 -2.06 21.64
N GLY A 61 -5.59 -2.78 21.48
CA GLY A 61 -6.90 -2.47 22.05
C GLY A 61 -7.96 -2.09 21.02
N ARG A 62 -7.67 -2.25 19.72
CA ARG A 62 -8.69 -2.05 18.67
C ARG A 62 -9.77 -3.12 18.82
N ARG A 63 -11.00 -2.79 18.39
CA ARG A 63 -12.15 -3.70 18.44
C ARG A 63 -12.70 -3.91 17.04
N ASP A 64 -13.22 -5.10 16.81
CA ASP A 64 -13.77 -5.48 15.52
C ASP A 64 -15.11 -4.79 15.25
N ARG A 65 -15.23 -4.19 14.06
CA ARG A 65 -16.49 -3.60 13.61
C ARG A 65 -17.45 -4.73 13.22
N ARG A 66 -18.73 -4.59 13.58
CA ARG A 66 -19.80 -5.56 13.25
C ARG A 66 -20.45 -5.34 11.88
N ILE A 67 -20.02 -4.32 11.14
CA ILE A 67 -20.62 -3.89 9.88
C ILE A 67 -19.50 -3.57 8.88
N SER A 68 -19.61 -4.12 7.68
CA SER A 68 -18.77 -3.79 6.51
C SER A 68 -19.67 -3.21 5.44
N LEU A 69 -19.37 -2.00 4.94
CA LEU A 69 -20.17 -1.33 3.91
C LEU A 69 -19.30 -0.97 2.73
N ALA A 70 -19.66 -1.44 1.53
CA ALA A 70 -18.96 -1.09 0.30
C ALA A 70 -19.01 0.43 0.02
N SER A 71 -20.05 1.12 0.49
CA SER A 71 -20.16 2.58 0.40
C SER A 71 -19.06 3.32 1.16
N CYS A 72 -18.40 2.68 2.15
CA CYS A 72 -17.26 3.28 2.85
C CYS A 72 -15.96 3.26 2.04
N VAL A 73 -15.89 2.58 0.90
CA VAL A 73 -14.66 2.49 0.08
C VAL A 73 -14.52 3.70 -0.85
N ALA A 74 -15.63 4.09 -1.49
CA ALA A 74 -15.63 5.16 -2.48
C ALA A 74 -15.23 6.50 -1.83
N GLY A 75 -14.23 7.17 -2.39
CA GLY A 75 -13.76 8.48 -1.91
C GLY A 75 -12.90 8.46 -0.65
N ASN A 76 -12.57 7.27 -0.13
CA ASN A 76 -11.69 7.07 1.03
C ASN A 76 -10.38 6.34 0.71
N LEU A 77 -10.24 5.78 -0.50
CA LEU A 77 -9.00 5.15 -0.97
C LEU A 77 -8.38 5.96 -2.10
N ALA A 78 -7.06 6.17 -2.02
CA ALA A 78 -6.27 6.73 -3.11
C ALA A 78 -6.31 5.81 -4.33
N LYS A 79 -6.23 6.41 -5.53
CA LYS A 79 -6.16 5.69 -6.80
C LYS A 79 -4.76 5.84 -7.41
N PRO A 80 -4.29 4.86 -8.19
CA PRO A 80 -2.95 4.88 -8.79
C PRO A 80 -2.73 6.04 -9.78
N PHE A 81 -3.81 6.69 -10.24
CA PHE A 81 -3.76 7.80 -11.18
C PHE A 81 -3.98 9.19 -10.54
N PHE A 82 -4.05 9.29 -9.21
CA PHE A 82 -4.26 10.58 -8.53
C PHE A 82 -3.05 11.51 -8.64
N ASP A 83 -3.32 12.82 -8.71
CA ASP A 83 -2.32 13.86 -8.53
C ASP A 83 -2.05 14.15 -7.03
N LEU A 84 -1.06 15.01 -6.75
CA LEU A 84 -0.68 15.33 -5.37
C LEU A 84 -1.82 16.01 -4.57
N THR A 85 -2.64 16.85 -5.21
CA THR A 85 -3.76 17.53 -4.55
C THR A 85 -4.81 16.51 -4.11
N GLN A 86 -5.13 15.56 -4.99
CA GLN A 86 -6.06 14.48 -4.70
C GLN A 86 -5.53 13.53 -3.62
N LEU A 87 -4.23 13.20 -3.64
CA LEU A 87 -3.59 12.42 -2.58
C LEU A 87 -3.69 13.13 -1.22
N ASN A 88 -3.29 14.39 -1.14
CA ASN A 88 -3.40 15.18 0.10
C ASN A 88 -4.84 15.24 0.61
N ALA A 89 -5.82 15.41 -0.29
CA ALA A 89 -7.23 15.47 0.08
C ALA A 89 -7.77 14.15 0.68
N ILE A 90 -7.21 12.99 0.32
CA ILE A 90 -7.56 11.71 0.93
C ILE A 90 -6.89 11.55 2.30
N PHE A 91 -5.59 11.87 2.40
CA PHE A 91 -4.83 11.66 3.62
C PHE A 91 -5.24 12.63 4.74
N VAL A 92 -5.56 13.88 4.41
CA VAL A 92 -5.99 14.87 5.41
C VAL A 92 -7.33 14.51 6.07
N LYS A 93 -8.21 13.76 5.38
CA LYS A 93 -9.46 13.24 5.99
C LYS A 93 -9.19 12.28 7.14
N ASN A 94 -8.00 11.69 7.18
CA ASN A 94 -7.53 10.78 8.22
C ASN A 94 -6.53 11.47 9.17
N ASN A 95 -6.47 12.81 9.16
CA ASN A 95 -5.53 13.62 9.93
C ASN A 95 -4.05 13.31 9.63
N LEU A 96 -3.75 12.86 8.41
CA LEU A 96 -2.39 12.60 7.96
C LEU A 96 -1.89 13.79 7.13
N THR A 97 -0.65 14.20 7.40
CA THR A 97 0.04 15.29 6.70
C THR A 97 0.58 14.83 5.34
N GLN A 98 1.09 15.78 4.53
CA GLN A 98 1.78 15.44 3.29
C GLN A 98 3.04 14.60 3.54
N PHE A 99 3.75 14.86 4.66
CA PHE A 99 4.90 14.05 5.06
C PHE A 99 4.48 12.60 5.32
N ASP A 100 3.42 12.38 6.11
CA ASP A 100 2.89 11.05 6.40
C ASP A 100 2.47 10.33 5.11
N MET A 101 1.84 11.05 4.19
CA MET A 101 1.44 10.49 2.89
C MET A 101 2.65 10.04 2.08
N ILE A 102 3.72 10.86 2.00
CA ILE A 102 4.95 10.49 1.27
C ILE A 102 5.65 9.30 1.93
N ALA A 103 5.69 9.25 3.26
CA ALA A 103 6.26 8.14 4.02
C ALA A 103 5.46 6.84 3.80
N LEU A 104 4.13 6.90 3.90
CA LEU A 104 3.24 5.75 3.69
C LEU A 104 3.23 5.25 2.24
N SER A 105 3.44 6.14 1.26
CA SER A 105 3.68 5.74 -0.13
C SER A 105 4.94 4.89 -0.29
N GLY A 106 5.91 4.99 0.62
CA GLY A 106 7.09 4.12 0.67
C GLY A 106 6.76 2.63 0.82
N ALA A 107 5.56 2.27 1.28
CA ALA A 107 5.11 0.88 1.31
C ALA A 107 5.11 0.20 -0.07
N HIS A 108 5.11 0.97 -1.16
CA HIS A 108 5.28 0.50 -2.53
C HIS A 108 6.70 0.00 -2.86
N THR A 109 7.66 0.05 -1.91
CA THR A 109 8.95 -0.64 -2.02
C THR A 109 8.83 -2.16 -2.08
N VAL A 110 7.71 -2.72 -1.59
CA VAL A 110 7.42 -4.16 -1.65
C VAL A 110 6.09 -4.45 -2.34
N GLY A 111 6.01 -5.63 -2.92
CA GLY A 111 4.77 -6.17 -3.46
C GLY A 111 4.57 -5.91 -4.96
N VAL A 112 3.34 -6.20 -5.42
CA VAL A 112 3.00 -6.29 -6.84
C VAL A 112 1.74 -5.51 -7.16
N SER A 113 1.59 -5.16 -8.44
CA SER A 113 0.37 -4.59 -9.02
C SER A 113 -0.05 -5.35 -10.25
N HIS A 114 -1.35 -5.35 -10.54
CA HIS A 114 -1.88 -5.76 -11.83
C HIS A 114 -1.64 -4.69 -12.91
N CYS A 115 -1.42 -5.11 -14.16
CA CYS A 115 -1.15 -4.22 -15.29
C CYS A 115 -2.26 -3.18 -15.54
N ASN A 116 -3.53 -3.55 -15.35
CA ASN A 116 -4.68 -2.67 -15.53
C ASN A 116 -4.63 -1.37 -14.69
N ASN A 117 -3.89 -1.37 -13.58
CA ASN A 117 -3.69 -0.18 -12.75
C ASN A 117 -2.69 0.83 -13.32
N VAL A 118 -1.88 0.41 -14.31
CA VAL A 118 -0.74 1.18 -14.85
C VAL A 118 -0.78 1.32 -16.37
N GLU A 119 -1.71 0.64 -17.04
CA GLU A 119 -1.86 0.62 -18.51
C GLU A 119 -1.81 2.03 -19.12
N ASN A 120 -2.53 2.99 -18.54
CA ASN A 120 -2.55 4.37 -19.05
C ASN A 120 -1.18 5.08 -18.98
N ARG A 121 -0.30 4.66 -18.07
CA ARG A 121 1.08 5.18 -17.97
C ARG A 121 2.07 4.45 -18.86
N LEU A 122 1.90 3.13 -19.02
CA LEU A 122 2.80 2.31 -19.83
C LEU A 122 2.51 2.43 -21.33
N TYR A 123 1.23 2.55 -21.71
CA TYR A 123 0.75 2.53 -23.10
C TYR A 123 0.24 3.87 -23.60
N SER A 124 0.91 4.95 -23.21
CA SER A 124 0.83 6.17 -24.01
C SER A 124 1.45 5.89 -25.39
N PHE A 125 0.63 5.86 -26.46
CA PHE A 125 0.99 5.82 -27.89
C PHE A 125 1.26 4.44 -28.54
N SER A 126 0.20 3.65 -28.81
CA SER A 126 -0.05 3.06 -30.16
C SER A 126 -1.38 2.27 -30.19
N PRO A 127 -2.22 2.39 -31.24
CA PRO A 127 -3.40 1.53 -31.46
C PRO A 127 -3.09 0.02 -31.55
N SER A 128 -1.81 -0.34 -31.64
CA SER A 128 -1.30 -1.72 -31.75
C SER A 128 -0.74 -2.29 -30.44
N SER A 129 -0.99 -1.64 -29.29
CA SER A 129 -0.53 -2.14 -28.00
C SER A 129 -1.19 -3.50 -27.71
N PRO A 130 -0.42 -4.56 -27.38
CA PRO A 130 -0.98 -5.86 -27.07
C PRO A 130 -2.00 -5.71 -25.94
N ASN A 131 -3.17 -6.36 -26.07
CA ASN A 131 -4.10 -6.50 -24.97
C ASN A 131 -3.43 -7.41 -23.92
N ILE A 132 -2.65 -6.80 -23.04
CA ILE A 132 -1.97 -7.48 -21.95
C ILE A 132 -3.06 -7.84 -20.97
N GLY A 133 -3.43 -9.12 -20.92
CA GLY A 133 -4.56 -9.60 -20.13
C GLY A 133 -4.46 -9.18 -18.66
N PRO A 134 -5.61 -9.06 -17.96
CA PRO A 134 -5.70 -8.52 -16.59
C PRO A 134 -4.97 -9.36 -15.51
N THR A 135 -4.44 -10.52 -15.88
CA THR A 135 -3.77 -11.47 -14.99
C THR A 135 -2.28 -11.19 -14.82
N ILE A 136 -1.68 -10.31 -15.60
CA ILE A 136 -0.25 -10.01 -15.47
C ILE A 136 -0.02 -9.13 -14.24
N VAL A 137 0.90 -9.58 -13.39
CA VAL A 137 1.39 -8.88 -12.20
C VAL A 137 2.80 -8.39 -12.44
N ILE A 138 3.09 -7.20 -11.94
CA ILE A 138 4.40 -6.54 -12.03
C ILE A 138 4.81 -6.07 -10.64
N ASN A 139 6.11 -6.09 -10.38
CA ASN A 139 6.64 -5.57 -9.13
C ASN A 139 6.47 -4.05 -9.08
N VAL A 140 6.09 -3.53 -7.92
CA VAL A 140 5.96 -2.08 -7.74
C VAL A 140 7.34 -1.42 -7.64
N ASP A 141 8.27 -2.06 -6.92
CA ASP A 141 9.69 -1.76 -6.98
C ASP A 141 10.40 -2.71 -7.97
N PRO A 142 10.94 -2.21 -9.10
CA PRO A 142 11.62 -3.06 -10.09
C PRO A 142 13.04 -3.46 -9.68
N VAL A 143 13.60 -2.91 -8.61
CA VAL A 143 15.00 -3.12 -8.17
C VAL A 143 15.05 -4.08 -6.98
N THR A 144 14.24 -3.85 -5.94
CA THR A 144 14.24 -4.64 -4.68
C THR A 144 12.83 -5.09 -4.26
N PRO A 145 12.08 -5.84 -5.10
CA PRO A 145 10.64 -6.10 -4.94
C PRO A 145 10.18 -6.81 -3.65
N GLY A 146 11.11 -7.44 -2.93
CA GLY A 146 10.85 -8.15 -1.68
C GLY A 146 11.60 -7.59 -0.48
N THR A 147 12.22 -6.41 -0.61
CA THR A 147 12.96 -5.75 0.47
C THR A 147 12.31 -4.42 0.79
N PHE A 148 12.08 -4.19 2.08
CA PHE A 148 11.59 -2.91 2.56
C PHE A 148 12.78 -1.98 2.75
N ASP A 149 13.01 -1.10 1.77
CA ASP A 149 14.11 -0.16 1.76
C ASP A 149 13.71 1.15 1.08
N ASN A 150 14.66 2.10 0.97
CA ASN A 150 14.39 3.40 0.38
C ASN A 150 14.57 3.43 -1.15
N VAL A 151 14.75 2.27 -1.81
CA VAL A 151 14.94 2.19 -3.26
C VAL A 151 13.69 2.65 -4.01
N TYR A 152 12.50 2.53 -3.39
CA TYR A 152 11.27 3.18 -3.87
C TYR A 152 11.50 4.67 -4.21
N TYR A 153 12.10 5.44 -3.30
CA TYR A 153 12.32 6.88 -3.52
C TYR A 153 13.42 7.15 -4.56
N GLN A 154 14.46 6.32 -4.59
CA GLN A 154 15.49 6.38 -5.63
C GLN A 154 14.91 6.12 -7.03
N ASN A 155 13.96 5.19 -7.13
CA ASN A 155 13.19 4.94 -8.35
C ASN A 155 12.38 6.18 -8.77
N LEU A 156 11.76 6.91 -7.83
CA LEU A 156 11.03 8.14 -8.16
C LEU A 156 11.94 9.21 -8.76
N ILE A 157 13.15 9.40 -8.20
CA ILE A 157 14.17 10.32 -8.73
C ILE A 157 14.58 9.90 -10.15
N ALA A 158 14.78 8.60 -10.36
CA ALA A 158 15.10 8.02 -11.67
C ALA A 158 13.91 7.99 -12.65
N ARG A 159 12.76 8.54 -12.28
CA ARG A 159 11.50 8.56 -13.05
C ARG A 159 10.94 7.16 -13.36
N LYS A 160 11.19 6.21 -12.46
CA LYS A 160 10.77 4.80 -12.54
C LYS A 160 9.60 4.46 -11.61
N GLY A 161 8.93 5.45 -10.99
CA GLY A 161 7.75 5.18 -10.17
C GLY A 161 6.66 4.51 -11.01
N LEU A 162 5.99 3.48 -10.48
CA LEU A 162 5.06 2.64 -11.24
C LEU A 162 3.68 3.28 -11.41
N PHE A 163 3.16 3.98 -10.41
CA PHE A 163 1.87 4.69 -10.48
C PHE A 163 2.02 6.21 -10.68
N THR A 164 1.00 6.87 -11.25
CA THR A 164 1.01 8.34 -11.39
C THR A 164 1.08 8.96 -9.99
N SER A 165 0.35 8.36 -9.05
CA SER A 165 0.38 8.71 -7.64
C SER A 165 1.74 8.55 -6.98
N ASP A 166 2.63 7.70 -7.49
CA ASP A 166 4.02 7.62 -7.03
C ASP A 166 4.85 8.73 -7.66
N GLN A 167 4.82 8.80 -9.00
CA GLN A 167 5.73 9.67 -9.73
C GLN A 167 5.45 11.16 -9.48
N VAL A 168 4.20 11.51 -9.15
CA VAL A 168 3.80 12.87 -8.78
C VAL A 168 4.47 13.36 -7.50
N LEU A 169 4.84 12.46 -6.57
CA LEU A 169 5.56 12.84 -5.35
C LEU A 169 6.91 13.48 -5.65
N PHE A 170 7.60 13.01 -6.70
CA PHE A 170 8.86 13.61 -7.13
C PHE A 170 8.66 14.77 -8.12
N THR A 171 7.70 14.68 -9.05
CA THR A 171 7.54 15.73 -10.06
C THR A 171 6.92 17.01 -9.52
N ASN A 172 6.16 16.97 -8.42
CA ASN A 172 5.62 18.17 -7.79
C ASN A 172 6.67 18.87 -6.89
N PRO A 173 6.89 20.20 -7.00
CA PRO A 173 7.88 20.91 -6.20
C PRO A 173 7.67 20.87 -4.69
N THR A 174 6.42 20.72 -4.21
CA THR A 174 6.09 20.80 -2.78
C THR A 174 6.47 19.52 -2.02
N SER A 175 6.35 18.36 -2.66
CA SER A 175 6.68 17.05 -2.08
C SER A 175 8.11 16.58 -2.41
N ARG A 176 8.72 17.13 -3.46
CA ARG A 176 10.04 16.72 -3.96
C ARG A 176 11.17 16.76 -2.90
N PRO A 177 11.27 17.76 -2.01
CA PRO A 177 12.31 17.79 -1.00
C PRO A 177 12.29 16.54 -0.11
N THR A 178 11.13 16.16 0.42
CA THR A 178 10.98 14.96 1.26
C THR A 178 11.33 13.68 0.51
N VAL A 179 10.97 13.57 -0.77
CA VAL A 179 11.38 12.43 -1.61
C VAL A 179 12.91 12.36 -1.76
N ASN A 180 13.58 13.50 -1.97
CA ASN A 180 15.02 13.54 -2.03
C ASN A 180 15.66 13.15 -0.69
N ASP A 181 15.08 13.60 0.43
CA ASP A 181 15.60 13.29 1.76
C ASP A 181 15.53 11.79 2.04
N PHE A 182 14.38 11.15 1.81
CA PHE A 182 14.23 9.70 1.97
C PHE A 182 15.10 8.89 1.00
N ALA A 183 15.28 9.35 -0.25
CA ALA A 183 16.13 8.66 -1.22
C ALA A 183 17.63 8.67 -0.84
N ASN A 184 18.09 9.75 -0.20
CA ASN A 184 19.50 9.93 0.17
C ASN A 184 19.81 9.43 1.60
N ASN A 185 18.80 9.38 2.47
CA ASN A 185 18.96 9.02 3.88
C ASN A 185 18.03 7.85 4.24
N PRO A 186 18.49 6.59 4.11
CA PRO A 186 17.67 5.41 4.45
C PRO A 186 17.11 5.44 5.88
N ASN A 187 17.85 6.02 6.83
CA ASN A 187 17.44 6.13 8.23
C ASN A 187 16.36 7.19 8.50
N GLU A 188 16.09 8.10 7.56
CA GLU A 188 14.96 9.04 7.67
C GLU A 188 13.65 8.38 7.22
N PHE A 189 13.75 7.32 6.40
CA PHE A 189 12.60 6.54 5.95
C PHE A 189 12.30 5.34 6.87
N ASN A 190 13.35 4.64 7.34
CA ASN A 190 13.26 3.44 8.19
C ASN A 190 13.11 3.80 9.67
#